data_AF-D6Z9M0-F1
#
_entry.id   AF-D6Z9M0-F1
#
_cell.length_a   1.000
_cell.length_b   1.000
_cell.length_c   1.000
_cell.angle_alpha   90.00
_cell.angle_beta   90.00
_cell.angle_gamma   90.00
#
_symmetry.space_group_name_H-M   'P 1'
#
loop_
_entity.id
_entity.type
_entity.pdbx_description
1 polymer ?
#
loop_
_entity_poly.entity_id
_entity_poly.type
_entity_poly.pdbx_seq_one_letter_code
_entity_poly.pdbx_strand_id
1 'polypeptide(L)'
;MTYPVEKRSWLRRRAAWLWAAGVVVLVGVVLVCGVGVFRFVEVLKGMDDAPRHMAQEKVPAFEERYRDKGSVQQAAEDLEAVIARAADKIAALVPGLTWKWQYDPGNIGCPADAASDTRVTRFATRLAGFDGAIPEDVWPRAVAIVRSEAEFLGMTAQFKYQDAAKQHDLVFSSQDGGEIRIATAVEAFIRGKTPCRLMEDWYTDRNIPIPGTGKEPR
;
A
#
# COMPACT_ATOMS: atom_id res chain seq x y z
N MET A 1 49.92 -1.18 80.93
CA MET A 1 48.93 -2.08 80.30
C MET A 1 48.02 -1.23 79.45
N THR A 2 48.15 -1.28 78.13
CA THR A 2 47.35 -0.46 77.20
C THR A 2 46.86 -1.35 76.05
N TYR A 3 45.54 -1.37 75.86
CA TYR A 3 44.79 -2.20 74.91
C TYR A 3 44.98 -1.75 73.45
N PRO A 4 44.85 -2.65 72.46
CA PRO A 4 44.98 -2.29 71.05
C PRO A 4 43.69 -1.73 70.46
N VAL A 5 43.91 -0.94 69.40
CA VAL A 5 43.00 -0.10 68.64
C VAL A 5 41.89 -0.87 67.92
N GLU A 6 40.64 -0.49 68.17
CA GLU A 6 39.44 -0.92 67.44
C GLU A 6 39.25 -0.06 66.16
N LYS A 7 39.75 -0.52 65.01
CA LYS A 7 39.67 0.18 63.71
C LYS A 7 38.97 -0.64 62.61
N ARG A 8 37.96 -1.45 62.94
CA ARG A 8 37.21 -2.26 61.93
C ARG A 8 35.75 -1.84 61.66
N SER A 9 35.18 -0.89 62.40
CA SER A 9 33.72 -0.69 62.43
C SER A 9 33.15 0.40 61.48
N TRP A 10 33.99 1.21 60.83
CA TRP A 10 33.53 2.37 60.03
C TRP A 10 33.33 2.09 58.54
N LEU A 11 34.19 1.28 57.90
CA LEU A 11 34.11 0.96 56.47
C LEU A 11 32.90 0.08 56.10
N ARG A 12 32.48 -0.84 57.00
CA ARG A 12 31.34 -1.74 56.77
C ARG A 12 29.99 -1.02 56.74
N ARG A 13 29.82 0.06 57.51
CA ARG A 13 28.53 0.78 57.61
C ARG A 13 28.24 1.67 56.40
N ARG A 14 29.27 2.28 55.81
CA ARG A 14 29.14 3.06 54.56
C ARG A 14 28.92 2.16 53.33
N ALA A 15 29.53 0.98 53.30
CA ALA A 15 29.29 0.00 52.24
C ALA A 15 27.83 -0.49 52.22
N ALA A 16 27.25 -0.83 53.38
CA ALA A 16 25.87 -1.29 53.47
C ALA A 16 24.84 -0.25 52.97
N TRP A 17 25.06 1.03 53.27
CA TRP A 17 24.21 2.13 52.80
C TRP A 17 24.30 2.35 51.28
N LEU A 18 25.49 2.23 50.70
CA LEU A 18 25.69 2.35 49.25
C LEU A 18 25.06 1.17 48.47
N TRP A 19 25.13 -0.05 49.01
CA TRP A 19 24.45 -1.21 48.44
C TRP A 19 22.93 -1.09 48.53
N ALA A 20 22.38 -0.66 49.66
CA ALA A 20 20.95 -0.45 49.82
C ALA A 20 20.41 0.63 48.87
N ALA A 21 21.13 1.76 48.73
CA ALA A 21 20.75 2.82 47.79
C ALA A 21 20.79 2.33 46.33
N GLY A 22 21.80 1.54 45.95
CA GLY A 22 21.90 0.95 44.62
C GLY A 22 20.73 0.00 44.29
N VAL A 23 20.32 -0.84 45.25
CA VAL A 23 19.19 -1.76 45.08
C VAL A 23 17.88 -0.99 44.90
N VAL A 24 17.65 0.07 45.67
CA VAL A 24 16.42 0.88 45.56
C VAL A 24 16.33 1.57 44.20
N VAL A 25 17.44 2.13 43.70
CA VAL A 25 17.48 2.75 42.36
C VAL A 25 17.21 1.72 41.28
N LEU A 26 17.81 0.53 41.38
CA LEU A 26 17.65 -0.53 40.38
C LEU A 26 16.21 -1.07 40.36
N VAL A 27 15.58 -1.26 41.52
CA VAL A 27 14.16 -1.64 41.63
C VAL A 27 13.26 -0.53 41.06
N GLY A 28 13.55 0.74 41.34
CA GLY A 28 12.82 1.87 40.78
C GLY A 28 12.89 1.92 39.25
N VAL A 29 14.08 1.72 38.68
CA VAL A 29 14.27 1.67 37.21
C VAL A 29 13.55 0.48 36.61
N VAL A 30 13.63 -0.71 37.22
CA VAL A 30 12.92 -1.91 36.72
C VAL A 30 11.40 -1.72 36.79
N LEU A 31 10.87 -1.06 37.82
CA LEU A 31 9.43 -0.77 37.90
C LEU A 31 9.00 0.28 36.87
N VAL A 32 9.75 1.36 36.69
CA VAL A 32 9.43 2.41 35.71
C VAL A 32 9.55 1.90 34.28
N CYS A 33 10.66 1.22 33.95
CA CYS A 33 10.86 0.62 32.64
C CYS A 33 9.91 -0.56 32.41
N GLY A 34 9.68 -1.41 33.42
CA GLY A 34 8.80 -2.57 33.32
C GLY A 34 7.34 -2.16 33.11
N VAL A 35 6.85 -1.16 33.84
CA VAL A 35 5.49 -0.62 33.65
C VAL A 35 5.37 0.09 32.31
N GLY A 36 6.39 0.86 31.89
CA GLY A 36 6.42 1.51 30.58
C GLY A 36 6.37 0.52 29.43
N VAL A 37 7.20 -0.53 29.48
CA VAL A 37 7.22 -1.62 28.49
C VAL A 37 5.90 -2.39 28.52
N PHE A 38 5.36 -2.71 29.69
CA PHE A 38 4.07 -3.42 29.79
C PHE A 38 2.92 -2.62 29.18
N ARG A 39 2.83 -1.30 29.49
CA ARG A 39 1.82 -0.41 28.90
C ARG A 39 2.00 -0.24 27.39
N PHE A 40 3.24 -0.15 26.91
CA PHE A 40 3.53 -0.09 25.48
C PHE A 40 3.15 -1.40 24.77
N VAL A 41 3.42 -2.55 25.38
CA VAL A 41 3.02 -3.87 24.86
C VAL A 41 1.49 -4.04 24.84
N GLU A 42 0.78 -3.52 25.84
CA GLU A 42 -0.70 -3.50 25.86
C GLU A 42 -1.26 -2.64 24.72
N VAL A 43 -0.65 -1.47 24.45
CA VAL A 43 -1.02 -0.62 23.30
C VAL A 43 -0.74 -1.32 21.98
N LEU A 44 0.37 -2.05 21.85
CA LEU A 44 0.69 -2.83 20.65
C LEU A 44 -0.29 -4.00 20.44
N LYS A 45 -0.71 -4.69 21.51
CA LYS A 45 -1.72 -5.77 21.41
C LYS A 45 -3.08 -5.27 20.93
N GLY A 46 -3.49 -4.07 21.36
CA GLY A 46 -4.74 -3.45 20.92
C GLY A 46 -4.76 -3.00 19.45
N MET A 47 -3.62 -3.04 18.75
CA MET A 47 -3.56 -2.71 17.31
C MET A 47 -3.82 -3.92 16.39
N ASP A 48 -3.73 -5.16 16.90
CA ASP A 48 -3.92 -6.38 16.10
C ASP A 48 -5.35 -6.95 16.14
N ASP A 49 -6.25 -6.39 16.97
CA ASP A 49 -7.60 -6.90 17.21
C ASP A 49 -8.69 -6.35 16.28
N ALA A 50 -8.33 -5.59 15.23
CA ALA A 50 -9.31 -5.26 14.19
C ALA A 50 -9.71 -6.57 13.49
N PRO A 51 -11.00 -6.97 13.48
CA PRO A 51 -11.41 -8.22 12.85
C PRO A 51 -11.06 -8.14 11.36
N ARG A 52 -10.11 -9.00 10.95
CA ARG A 52 -9.67 -9.16 9.55
C ARG A 52 -10.78 -9.69 8.64
N HIS A 53 -11.91 -10.11 9.24
CA HIS A 53 -13.07 -10.64 8.56
C HIS A 53 -14.34 -9.85 8.86
N MET A 54 -15.15 -9.65 7.84
CA MET A 54 -16.50 -9.10 7.91
C MET A 54 -17.48 -10.16 8.42
N ALA A 55 -18.35 -9.76 9.35
CA ALA A 55 -19.49 -10.59 9.73
C ALA A 55 -20.36 -10.89 8.50
N GLN A 56 -20.74 -12.16 8.32
CA GLN A 56 -21.43 -12.64 7.12
C GLN A 56 -22.73 -11.88 6.84
N GLU A 57 -23.48 -11.47 7.87
CA GLU A 57 -24.69 -10.67 7.68
C GLU A 57 -24.44 -9.27 7.08
N LYS A 58 -23.21 -8.76 7.14
CA LYS A 58 -22.82 -7.45 6.59
C LYS A 58 -22.35 -7.52 5.14
N VAL A 59 -21.99 -8.71 4.64
CA VAL A 59 -21.46 -8.90 3.28
C VAL A 59 -22.42 -8.39 2.20
N PRO A 60 -23.73 -8.74 2.20
CA PRO A 60 -24.64 -8.28 1.15
C PRO A 60 -24.76 -6.75 1.12
N ALA A 61 -24.88 -6.11 2.28
CA ALA A 61 -24.98 -4.66 2.39
C ALA A 61 -23.68 -3.96 1.95
N PHE A 62 -22.52 -4.58 2.16
CA PHE A 62 -21.25 -4.06 1.68
C PHE A 62 -21.15 -4.11 0.16
N GLU A 63 -21.44 -5.28 -0.44
CA GLU A 63 -21.42 -5.53 -1.88
C GLU A 63 -22.38 -4.61 -2.62
N GLU A 64 -23.55 -4.37 -2.05
CA GLU A 64 -24.60 -3.52 -2.61
C GLU A 64 -24.11 -2.11 -2.95
N ARG A 65 -23.17 -1.56 -2.19
CA ARG A 65 -22.59 -0.22 -2.41
C ARG A 65 -21.77 -0.12 -3.70
N TYR A 66 -21.45 -1.26 -4.30
CA TYR A 66 -20.68 -1.35 -5.54
C TYR A 66 -21.54 -1.77 -6.74
N ARG A 67 -22.83 -2.09 -6.52
CA ARG A 67 -23.75 -2.60 -7.56
C ARG A 67 -23.70 -1.75 -8.82
N ASP A 68 -23.73 -0.43 -8.70
CA ASP A 68 -23.85 0.49 -9.84
C ASP A 68 -22.50 0.91 -10.44
N LYS A 69 -21.38 0.35 -9.99
CA LYS A 69 -20.03 0.79 -10.38
C LYS A 69 -19.42 -0.01 -11.54
N GLY A 70 -20.13 -1.01 -12.05
CA GLY A 70 -19.64 -1.95 -13.06
C GLY A 70 -18.76 -3.08 -12.48
N SER A 71 -18.35 -4.01 -13.33
CA SER A 71 -17.52 -5.15 -12.93
C SER A 71 -16.03 -4.81 -12.87
N VAL A 72 -15.27 -5.58 -12.09
CA VAL A 72 -13.80 -5.46 -12.03
C VAL A 72 -13.14 -5.88 -13.34
N GLN A 73 -13.73 -6.85 -14.03
CA GLN A 73 -13.28 -7.32 -15.35
C GLN A 73 -13.39 -6.20 -16.40
N GLN A 74 -14.56 -5.55 -16.52
CA GLN A 74 -14.73 -4.43 -17.44
C GLN A 74 -13.78 -3.27 -17.09
N ALA A 75 -13.65 -2.96 -15.80
CA ALA A 75 -12.72 -1.92 -15.35
C ALA A 75 -11.26 -2.26 -15.69
N ALA A 76 -10.88 -3.54 -15.73
CA ALA A 76 -9.55 -3.97 -16.13
C ALA A 76 -9.34 -3.78 -17.64
N GLU A 77 -10.32 -4.14 -18.47
CA GLU A 77 -10.28 -3.92 -19.92
C GLU A 77 -10.15 -2.43 -20.27
N ASP A 78 -10.99 -1.59 -19.65
CA ASP A 78 -10.99 -0.14 -19.87
C ASP A 78 -9.63 0.47 -19.46
N LEU A 79 -9.09 0.03 -18.33
CA LEU A 79 -7.80 0.49 -17.82
C LEU A 79 -6.64 0.03 -18.71
N GLU A 80 -6.68 -1.19 -19.24
CA GLU A 80 -5.68 -1.67 -20.18
C GLU A 80 -5.73 -0.92 -21.52
N ALA A 81 -6.91 -0.57 -22.01
CA ALA A 81 -7.06 0.27 -23.20
C ALA A 81 -6.45 1.67 -22.99
N VAL A 82 -6.66 2.25 -21.80
CA VAL A 82 -6.05 3.52 -21.39
C VAL A 82 -4.52 3.41 -21.33
N ILE A 83 -4.00 2.34 -20.71
CA ILE A 83 -2.57 2.08 -20.60
C ILE A 83 -1.92 1.89 -21.98
N ALA A 84 -2.57 1.15 -22.89
CA ALA A 84 -2.09 0.98 -24.26
C ALA A 84 -1.95 2.32 -24.98
N ARG A 85 -2.98 3.17 -24.92
CA ARG A 85 -2.93 4.51 -25.52
C ARG A 85 -1.81 5.38 -24.93
N ALA A 86 -1.60 5.32 -23.62
CA ALA A 86 -0.49 6.01 -22.97
C ALA A 86 0.87 5.47 -23.45
N ALA A 87 1.00 4.15 -23.56
CA ALA A 87 2.22 3.49 -24.00
C ALA A 87 2.56 3.81 -25.46
N ASP A 88 1.56 3.82 -26.35
CA ASP A 88 1.72 4.24 -27.74
C ASP A 88 2.19 5.69 -27.86
N LYS A 89 1.57 6.60 -27.11
CA LYS A 89 1.97 8.01 -27.07
C LYS A 89 3.39 8.20 -26.58
N ILE A 90 3.83 7.41 -25.59
CA ILE A 90 5.19 7.47 -25.04
C ILE A 90 6.22 6.87 -26.01
N ALA A 91 5.92 5.71 -26.60
CA ALA A 91 6.79 5.08 -27.59
C ALA A 91 7.04 6.02 -28.79
N ALA A 92 6.02 6.78 -29.20
CA ALA A 92 6.16 7.79 -30.24
C ALA A 92 7.09 8.97 -29.88
N LEU A 93 7.42 9.19 -28.60
CA LEU A 93 8.36 10.25 -28.17
C LEU A 93 9.82 9.83 -28.29
N VAL A 94 10.13 8.54 -28.34
CA VAL A 94 11.49 8.01 -28.26
C VAL A 94 11.78 7.13 -29.48
N PRO A 95 12.63 7.58 -30.43
CA PRO A 95 12.94 6.80 -31.63
C PRO A 95 13.45 5.40 -31.29
N GLY A 96 12.79 4.38 -31.83
CA GLY A 96 13.16 2.98 -31.65
C GLY A 96 12.68 2.33 -30.34
N LEU A 97 12.03 3.07 -29.43
CA LEU A 97 11.40 2.51 -28.25
C LEU A 97 10.12 1.78 -28.63
N THR A 98 9.98 0.52 -28.22
CA THR A 98 8.77 -0.28 -28.41
C THR A 98 8.23 -0.78 -27.08
N TRP A 99 6.98 -1.23 -27.07
CA TRP A 99 6.37 -1.81 -25.87
C TRP A 99 5.54 -3.04 -26.22
N LYS A 100 5.36 -3.90 -25.22
CA LYS A 100 4.49 -5.08 -25.30
C LYS A 100 3.81 -5.35 -23.97
N TRP A 101 2.68 -6.05 -24.02
CA TRP A 101 2.07 -6.61 -22.83
C TRP A 101 2.97 -7.69 -22.21
N GLN A 102 3.07 -7.65 -20.88
CA GLN A 102 3.76 -8.63 -20.05
C GLN A 102 2.86 -9.03 -18.88
N TYR A 103 3.04 -10.27 -18.41
CA TYR A 103 2.27 -10.89 -17.34
C TYR A 103 0.76 -11.02 -17.64
N ASP A 104 0.08 -11.83 -16.85
CA ASP A 104 -1.37 -11.94 -16.87
C ASP A 104 -1.98 -11.00 -15.82
N PRO A 105 -3.22 -10.52 -16.05
CA PRO A 105 -3.94 -9.78 -15.03
C PRO A 105 -4.21 -10.66 -13.81
N GLY A 106 -4.25 -10.06 -12.63
CA GLY A 106 -4.38 -10.83 -11.39
C GLY A 106 -5.28 -10.15 -10.37
N ASN A 107 -6.08 -10.95 -9.67
CA ASN A 107 -6.84 -10.50 -8.50
C ASN A 107 -5.87 -10.19 -7.35
N ILE A 108 -5.93 -8.97 -6.81
CA ILE A 108 -5.03 -8.51 -5.75
C ILE A 108 -5.77 -7.98 -4.50
N GLY A 109 -7.09 -8.11 -4.45
CA GLY A 109 -7.91 -7.64 -3.33
C GLY A 109 -7.95 -6.12 -3.16
N CYS A 110 -8.99 -5.62 -2.51
CA CYS A 110 -9.13 -4.19 -2.23
C CYS A 110 -8.24 -3.73 -1.07
N PRO A 111 -7.82 -2.44 -1.05
CA PRO A 111 -7.18 -1.86 0.13
C PRO A 111 -8.11 -1.96 1.35
N ALA A 112 -7.56 -2.36 2.50
CA ALA A 112 -8.26 -2.72 3.74
C ALA A 112 -9.06 -4.04 3.68
N ASP A 113 -8.71 -4.96 4.59
CA ASP A 113 -9.08 -6.39 4.54
C ASP A 113 -10.58 -6.71 4.55
N ALA A 114 -11.44 -5.75 4.92
CA ALA A 114 -12.89 -5.97 5.04
C ALA A 114 -13.57 -6.41 3.72
N ALA A 115 -12.96 -6.15 2.56
CA ALA A 115 -13.48 -6.62 1.28
C ALA A 115 -13.16 -8.09 0.98
N SER A 116 -12.21 -8.71 1.69
CA SER A 116 -11.73 -10.06 1.41
C SER A 116 -12.80 -11.15 1.60
N ASP A 117 -13.82 -10.91 2.44
CA ASP A 117 -14.97 -11.80 2.62
C ASP A 117 -16.12 -11.54 1.63
N THR A 118 -15.90 -10.68 0.64
CA THR A 118 -16.91 -10.24 -0.33
C THR A 118 -16.48 -10.53 -1.76
N ARG A 119 -17.39 -10.38 -2.72
CA ARG A 119 -17.06 -10.41 -4.15
C ARG A 119 -16.58 -9.07 -4.70
N VAL A 120 -16.29 -8.10 -3.84
CA VAL A 120 -15.66 -6.84 -4.22
C VAL A 120 -14.14 -7.04 -4.24
N THR A 121 -13.53 -6.79 -5.38
CA THR A 121 -12.07 -6.88 -5.53
C THR A 121 -11.52 -5.82 -6.48
N ARG A 122 -10.20 -5.84 -6.67
CA ARG A 122 -9.51 -5.11 -7.74
C ARG A 122 -8.53 -6.03 -8.45
N PHE A 123 -8.30 -5.74 -9.72
CA PHE A 123 -7.32 -6.44 -10.54
C PHE A 123 -6.08 -5.58 -10.75
N ALA A 124 -4.91 -6.20 -10.71
CA ALA A 124 -3.74 -5.65 -11.37
C ALA A 124 -3.83 -5.98 -12.86
N THR A 125 -3.67 -4.97 -13.72
CA THR A 125 -3.66 -5.18 -15.17
C THR A 125 -2.39 -5.91 -15.60
N ARG A 126 -2.39 -6.34 -16.86
CA ARG A 126 -1.16 -6.61 -17.60
C ARG A 126 -0.24 -5.38 -17.55
N LEU A 127 1.06 -5.63 -17.61
CA LEU A 127 2.08 -4.59 -17.59
C LEU A 127 2.46 -4.23 -19.03
N ALA A 128 2.33 -2.96 -19.41
CA ALA A 128 2.90 -2.46 -20.65
C ALA A 128 4.39 -2.20 -20.41
N GLY A 129 5.23 -3.15 -20.82
CA GLY A 129 6.68 -3.08 -20.63
C GLY A 129 7.38 -2.61 -21.90
N PHE A 130 8.22 -1.60 -21.76
CA PHE A 130 9.03 -1.05 -22.85
C PHE A 130 10.35 -1.83 -22.96
N ASP A 131 10.93 -1.87 -24.16
CA ASP A 131 12.21 -2.52 -24.44
C ASP A 131 13.44 -1.69 -24.05
N GLY A 132 13.22 -0.52 -23.45
CA GLY A 132 14.26 0.37 -22.96
C GLY A 132 13.71 1.41 -21.99
N ALA A 133 14.62 2.25 -21.49
CA ALA A 133 14.29 3.35 -20.58
C ALA A 133 13.68 4.54 -21.33
N ILE A 134 12.77 5.25 -20.66
CA ILE A 134 12.36 6.60 -21.08
C ILE A 134 13.51 7.57 -20.73
N PRO A 135 14.06 8.33 -21.71
CA PRO A 135 15.11 9.32 -21.47
C PRO A 135 14.70 10.44 -20.50
N GLU A 136 15.66 11.00 -19.77
CA GLU A 136 15.44 12.07 -18.76
C GLU A 136 14.72 13.30 -19.32
N ASP A 137 15.08 13.72 -20.54
CA ASP A 137 14.49 14.87 -21.21
C ASP A 137 13.06 14.60 -21.70
N VAL A 138 12.71 13.32 -21.89
CA VAL A 138 11.38 12.86 -22.31
C VAL A 138 10.49 12.55 -21.11
N TRP A 139 11.06 12.19 -19.97
CA TRP A 139 10.34 11.75 -18.76
C TRP A 139 9.20 12.71 -18.36
N PRO A 140 9.39 14.04 -18.25
CA PRO A 140 8.30 14.95 -17.89
C PRO A 140 7.10 14.88 -18.85
N ARG A 141 7.33 14.66 -20.15
CA ARG A 141 6.27 14.51 -21.16
C ARG A 141 5.56 13.16 -21.03
N ALA A 142 6.30 12.09 -20.77
CA ALA A 142 5.72 10.78 -20.51
C ALA A 142 4.81 10.78 -19.26
N VAL A 143 5.25 11.44 -18.18
CA VAL A 143 4.45 11.63 -16.97
C VAL A 143 3.18 12.44 -17.25
N ALA A 144 3.27 13.50 -18.06
CA ALA A 144 2.10 14.30 -18.43
C ALA A 144 1.07 13.49 -19.23
N ILE A 145 1.50 12.60 -20.14
CA ILE A 145 0.62 11.69 -20.86
C ILE A 145 -0.12 10.78 -19.88
N VAL A 146 0.61 10.09 -18.99
CA VAL A 146 -0.01 9.17 -18.02
C VAL A 146 -0.93 9.91 -17.05
N ARG A 147 -0.53 11.10 -16.59
CA ARG A 147 -1.37 11.93 -15.72
C ARG A 147 -2.69 12.28 -16.39
N SER A 148 -2.67 12.73 -17.64
CA SER A 148 -3.89 13.11 -18.37
C SER A 148 -4.86 11.93 -18.50
N GLU A 149 -4.34 10.74 -18.78
CA GLU A 149 -5.15 9.52 -18.87
C GLU A 149 -5.66 9.06 -17.49
N ALA A 150 -4.85 9.23 -16.43
CA ALA A 150 -5.24 8.92 -15.06
C ALA A 150 -6.33 9.88 -14.54
N GLU A 151 -6.21 11.17 -14.82
CA GLU A 151 -7.19 12.20 -14.46
C GLU A 151 -8.55 11.94 -15.12
N PHE A 152 -8.56 11.47 -16.37
CA PHE A 152 -9.79 11.04 -17.06
C PHE A 152 -10.53 9.93 -16.30
N LEU A 153 -9.81 9.05 -15.61
CA LEU A 153 -10.36 7.99 -14.77
C LEU A 153 -10.59 8.42 -13.30
N GLY A 154 -10.44 9.70 -12.98
CA GLY A 154 -10.59 10.22 -11.62
C GLY A 154 -9.42 9.89 -10.67
N MET A 155 -8.28 9.43 -11.20
CA MET A 155 -7.07 9.14 -10.44
C MET A 155 -6.21 10.40 -10.31
N THR A 156 -6.62 11.31 -9.45
CA THR A 156 -6.03 12.67 -9.34
C THR A 156 -4.95 12.80 -8.26
N ALA A 157 -4.86 11.86 -7.31
CA ALA A 157 -3.81 11.90 -6.31
C ALA A 157 -2.49 11.39 -6.91
N GLN A 158 -1.37 12.05 -6.63
CA GLN A 158 -0.06 11.64 -7.10
C GLN A 158 0.85 11.26 -5.92
N PHE A 159 1.51 10.11 -6.05
CA PHE A 159 2.55 9.64 -5.14
C PHE A 159 3.85 9.35 -5.90
N LYS A 160 4.99 9.57 -5.26
CA LYS A 160 6.31 9.25 -5.81
C LYS A 160 6.99 8.20 -4.94
N TYR A 161 7.27 7.03 -5.49
CA TYR A 161 8.12 6.05 -4.81
C TYR A 161 9.59 6.44 -4.96
N GLN A 162 9.97 6.87 -6.15
CA GLN A 162 11.32 7.35 -6.47
C GLN A 162 11.22 8.37 -7.60
N ASP A 163 12.02 9.44 -7.54
CA ASP A 163 12.10 10.43 -8.61
C ASP A 163 13.50 11.04 -8.62
N ALA A 164 14.47 10.25 -9.09
CA ALA A 164 15.87 10.64 -9.20
C ALA A 164 16.37 10.39 -10.63
N ALA A 165 17.50 11.00 -10.99
CA ALA A 165 18.09 10.81 -12.31
C ALA A 165 18.28 9.32 -12.62
N LYS A 166 17.75 8.89 -13.76
CA LYS A 166 17.74 7.53 -14.31
C LYS A 166 16.92 6.52 -13.52
N GLN A 167 16.13 6.98 -12.56
CA GLN A 167 15.27 6.12 -11.76
C GLN A 167 14.02 6.88 -11.31
N HIS A 168 12.94 6.70 -12.06
CA HIS A 168 11.66 7.34 -11.75
C HIS A 168 10.56 6.31 -11.55
N ASP A 169 9.65 6.61 -10.63
CA ASP A 169 8.55 5.75 -10.23
C ASP A 169 7.44 6.57 -9.58
N LEU A 170 6.37 6.77 -10.34
CA LEU A 170 5.22 7.60 -10.00
C LEU A 170 3.94 6.78 -10.07
N VAL A 171 3.04 7.07 -9.14
CA VAL A 171 1.68 6.51 -9.11
C VAL A 171 0.67 7.63 -9.08
N PHE A 172 -0.35 7.48 -9.92
CA PHE A 172 -1.59 8.25 -9.89
C PHE A 172 -2.68 7.35 -9.32
N SER A 173 -3.47 7.83 -8.36
CA SER A 173 -4.46 7.01 -7.64
C SER A 173 -5.78 7.73 -7.39
N SER A 174 -6.85 6.95 -7.27
CA SER A 174 -8.19 7.41 -6.88
C SER A 174 -8.56 6.93 -5.47
N GLN A 175 -9.54 7.58 -4.84
CA GLN A 175 -10.03 7.20 -3.50
C GLN A 175 -10.66 5.80 -3.45
N ASP A 176 -11.18 5.30 -4.58
CA ASP A 176 -11.80 3.98 -4.69
C ASP A 176 -10.80 2.85 -5.01
N GLY A 177 -9.50 3.12 -4.89
CA GLY A 177 -8.41 2.13 -4.93
C GLY A 177 -7.82 1.88 -6.32
N GLY A 178 -8.23 2.66 -7.33
CA GLY A 178 -7.65 2.62 -8.67
C GLY A 178 -6.30 3.29 -8.72
N GLU A 179 -5.39 2.75 -9.53
CA GLU A 179 -4.02 3.24 -9.67
C GLU A 179 -3.52 3.10 -11.12
N ILE A 180 -2.73 4.07 -11.60
CA ILE A 180 -1.83 3.90 -12.75
C ILE A 180 -0.43 4.26 -12.30
N ARG A 181 0.50 3.33 -12.47
CA ARG A 181 1.93 3.49 -12.17
C ARG A 181 2.72 3.60 -13.46
N ILE A 182 3.62 4.58 -13.52
CA ILE A 182 4.65 4.71 -14.55
C ILE A 182 6.02 4.72 -13.88
N ALA A 183 6.94 3.91 -14.38
CA ALA A 183 8.31 3.88 -13.90
C ALA A 183 9.30 3.69 -15.04
N THR A 184 10.54 4.13 -14.84
CA THR A 184 11.65 3.94 -15.77
C THR A 184 12.97 3.83 -15.01
N ALA A 185 13.79 2.84 -15.38
CA ALA A 185 15.17 2.71 -14.93
C ALA A 185 16.04 2.14 -16.06
N VAL A 186 16.27 0.82 -16.07
CA VAL A 186 16.86 0.12 -17.23
C VAL A 186 15.81 -0.07 -18.33
N GLU A 187 14.59 -0.39 -17.92
CA GLU A 187 13.40 -0.48 -18.77
C GLU A 187 12.30 0.39 -18.16
N ALA A 188 11.38 0.86 -18.99
CA ALA A 188 10.18 1.53 -18.56
C ALA A 188 8.97 0.58 -18.50
N PHE A 189 7.98 0.93 -17.69
CA PHE A 189 6.69 0.26 -17.73
C PHE A 189 5.53 1.17 -17.32
N ILE A 190 4.33 0.78 -17.75
CA ILE A 190 3.06 1.27 -17.19
C ILE A 190 2.26 0.07 -16.68
N ARG A 191 1.69 0.18 -15.47
CA ARG A 191 0.80 -0.84 -14.91
C ARG A 191 -0.37 -0.20 -14.18
N GLY A 192 -1.54 -0.78 -14.34
CA GLY A 192 -2.75 -0.37 -13.66
C GLY A 192 -3.12 -1.27 -12.49
N LYS A 193 -3.88 -0.71 -11.56
CA LYS A 193 -4.77 -1.44 -10.68
C LYS A 193 -6.16 -0.84 -10.84
N THR A 194 -7.15 -1.68 -11.06
CA THR A 194 -8.53 -1.20 -11.16
C THR A 194 -8.96 -0.60 -9.83
N PRO A 195 -9.94 0.30 -9.84
CA PRO A 195 -10.74 0.53 -8.66
C PRO A 195 -11.37 -0.74 -8.10
N CYS A 196 -11.80 -0.67 -6.84
CA CYS A 196 -12.60 -1.71 -6.20
C CYS A 196 -13.98 -1.82 -6.85
N ARG A 197 -14.30 -3.00 -7.38
CA ARG A 197 -15.53 -3.30 -8.12
C ARG A 197 -16.00 -4.71 -7.79
N LEU A 198 -17.27 -5.01 -8.08
CA LEU A 198 -17.80 -6.37 -7.96
C LEU A 198 -17.25 -7.26 -9.08
N MET A 199 -17.05 -8.53 -8.79
CA MET A 199 -16.81 -9.53 -9.84
C MET A 199 -18.04 -9.66 -10.75
N GLU A 200 -17.82 -9.94 -12.04
CA GLU A 200 -18.89 -10.26 -12.98
C GLU A 200 -19.83 -11.36 -12.50
N ASP A 201 -19.27 -12.39 -11.86
CA ASP A 201 -20.06 -13.52 -11.35
C ASP A 201 -21.13 -13.08 -10.33
N TRP A 202 -20.90 -11.98 -9.61
CA TRP A 202 -21.84 -11.43 -8.64
C TRP A 202 -23.13 -10.99 -9.32
N TYR A 203 -22.99 -10.40 -10.51
CA TYR A 203 -24.08 -9.95 -11.38
C TYR A 203 -24.77 -11.13 -12.03
N THR A 204 -24.00 -12.06 -12.64
CA THR A 204 -24.57 -13.20 -13.36
C THR A 204 -25.32 -14.15 -12.45
N ASP A 205 -24.79 -14.45 -11.26
CA ASP A 205 -25.45 -15.33 -10.27
C ASP A 205 -26.79 -14.77 -9.79
N ARG A 206 -26.96 -13.45 -9.87
CA ARG A 206 -28.16 -12.72 -9.44
C ARG A 206 -29.07 -12.31 -10.60
N ASN A 207 -28.71 -12.65 -11.84
CA ASN A 207 -29.41 -12.23 -13.05
C ASN A 207 -29.59 -10.70 -13.13
N ILE A 208 -28.56 -9.95 -12.72
CA ILE A 208 -28.51 -8.50 -12.77
C ILE A 208 -27.63 -8.08 -13.97
N PRO A 209 -28.07 -7.14 -14.83
CA PRO A 209 -27.20 -6.60 -15.89
C PRO A 209 -25.99 -5.87 -15.30
N ILE A 210 -24.81 -6.07 -15.89
CA ILE A 210 -23.60 -5.34 -15.48
C ILE A 210 -23.73 -3.87 -15.95
N PRO A 211 -23.62 -2.88 -15.05
CA PRO A 211 -23.65 -1.48 -15.45
C PRO A 211 -22.48 -1.13 -16.37
N GLY A 212 -22.77 -0.37 -17.43
CA GLY A 212 -21.74 0.21 -18.29
C GLY A 212 -21.23 -0.66 -19.44
N THR A 213 -21.63 -1.94 -19.54
CA THR A 213 -21.29 -2.78 -20.69
C THR A 213 -21.82 -2.15 -21.99
N GLY A 214 -20.93 -1.75 -22.89
CA GLY A 214 -21.27 -1.14 -24.19
C GLY A 214 -21.27 0.39 -24.25
N LYS A 215 -20.85 1.10 -23.19
CA LYS A 215 -20.50 2.52 -23.31
C LYS A 215 -18.99 2.64 -23.33
N GLU A 216 -18.45 3.30 -24.36
CA GLU A 216 -17.05 3.74 -24.37
C GLU A 216 -16.78 4.52 -23.07
N PRO A 217 -15.62 4.32 -22.42
CA PRO A 217 -15.30 5.01 -21.18
C PRO A 217 -15.50 6.52 -21.40
N ARG A 218 -16.42 7.09 -20.61
CA ARG A 218 -16.93 8.45 -20.79
C ARG A 218 -16.11 9.46 -20.02
#